data_AF-S6BFR6-F1
#
_entry.id   AF-S6BFR6-F1
#
_cell.length_a   1.000
_cell.length_b   1.000
_cell.length_c   1.000
_cell.angle_alpha   90.00
_cell.angle_beta   90.00
_cell.angle_gamma   90.00
#
_symmetry.space_group_name_H-M   'P 1'
#
loop_
_entity.id
_entity.type
_entity.pdbx_description
1 polymer ?
#
loop_
_entity_poly.entity_id
_entity_poly.type
_entity_poly.pdbx_seq_one_letter_code
_entity_poly.pdbx_strand_id
1 'polypeptide(L)'
;MHLLINDTTFIFEEVVTYLSEIRRRELSGTTEDAHDRPTESSDNASQNPEYQNQPRQDNEYEVDPPLQDGNVDANQLRGMNFNDLKRRTRSLVEYGWEITNLFNILCREFPTEITNMSVLLPQVASCLGCCLDNLAGESCTRLKVKNMMEYQFKPKEWLTNIVNCYLSLYRSENASDSERFINAIVSEGRYYKPKTFERAYRIITREMLLPSKDRRDFFNMSQKMCMFAKANSTLYESAMEAEIPEEFIDPIMNDIMEDPVLLPTSGVIMDRKNIERHLMSESTDPFSRQPLAKSDLVPQAELKRRIDVFMESISQKRDIGDDFYQN
;
A
#
# COMPACT_ATOMS: atom_id res chain seq x y z
N MET A 1 -0.39 -1.93 -17.48
CA MET A 1 0.18 -1.31 -16.27
C MET A 1 -0.80 -1.32 -15.10
N HIS A 2 -1.99 -0.72 -15.22
CA HIS A 2 -3.01 -0.74 -14.16
C HIS A 2 -3.25 -2.14 -13.56
N LEU A 3 -3.51 -3.15 -14.40
CA LEU A 3 -3.69 -4.55 -13.96
C LEU A 3 -2.48 -5.10 -13.20
N LEU A 4 -1.26 -4.89 -13.72
CA LEU A 4 -0.03 -5.32 -13.07
C LEU A 4 0.16 -4.70 -11.67
N ILE A 5 -0.20 -3.43 -11.51
CA ILE A 5 -0.11 -2.72 -10.22
C ILE A 5 -1.08 -3.32 -9.21
N ASN A 6 -2.32 -3.58 -9.64
CA ASN A 6 -3.32 -4.25 -8.80
C ASN A 6 -2.86 -5.65 -8.40
N ASP A 7 -2.37 -6.44 -9.36
CA ASP A 7 -1.85 -7.78 -9.10
C ASP A 7 -0.63 -7.75 -8.16
N THR A 8 0.29 -6.79 -8.34
CA THR A 8 1.46 -6.63 -7.46
C THR A 8 1.03 -6.33 -6.02
N THR A 9 0.11 -5.38 -5.84
CA THR A 9 -0.39 -5.03 -4.51
C THR A 9 -1.05 -6.25 -3.85
N PHE A 10 -1.94 -6.93 -4.58
CA PHE A 10 -2.65 -8.11 -4.10
C PHE A 10 -1.69 -9.24 -3.70
N ILE A 11 -0.68 -9.55 -4.52
CA ILE A 11 0.24 -10.65 -4.21
C ILE A 11 1.10 -10.36 -2.97
N PHE A 12 1.52 -9.12 -2.76
CA PHE A 12 2.25 -8.78 -1.53
C PHE A 12 1.42 -9.06 -0.28
N GLU A 13 0.15 -8.65 -0.28
CA GLU A 13 -0.79 -8.89 0.83
C GLU A 13 -1.06 -10.39 1.01
N GLU A 14 -1.25 -11.13 -0.08
CA GLU A 14 -1.43 -12.59 -0.06
C GLU A 14 -0.21 -13.32 0.50
N VAL A 15 0.99 -13.00 0.03
CA VAL A 15 2.24 -13.62 0.50
C VAL A 15 2.40 -13.41 2.01
N VAL A 16 2.17 -12.19 2.49
CA VAL A 16 2.23 -11.87 3.92
C VAL A 16 1.16 -12.63 4.71
N THR A 17 -0.06 -12.71 4.19
CA THR A 17 -1.19 -13.43 4.80
C THR A 17 -0.89 -14.92 4.95
N TYR A 18 -0.43 -15.56 3.87
CA TYR A 18 -0.07 -16.98 3.87
C TYR A 18 1.10 -17.30 4.80
N LEU A 19 2.17 -16.48 4.77
CA LEU A 19 3.31 -16.66 5.66
C LEU A 19 2.93 -16.45 7.15
N SER A 20 1.99 -15.54 7.42
CA SER A 20 1.50 -15.28 8.78
C SER A 20 0.73 -16.48 9.31
N GLU A 21 -0.12 -17.10 8.49
CA GLU A 21 -0.83 -18.31 8.85
C GLU A 21 0.11 -19.49 9.08
N ILE A 22 1.13 -19.68 8.23
CA ILE A 22 2.16 -20.70 8.45
C ILE A 22 2.85 -20.50 9.79
N ARG A 23 3.28 -19.27 10.09
CA ARG A 23 3.89 -18.94 11.38
C ARG A 23 2.96 -19.26 12.55
N ARG A 24 1.67 -18.93 12.46
CA ARG A 24 0.67 -19.23 13.49
C ARG A 24 0.58 -20.74 13.78
N ARG A 25 0.56 -21.57 12.73
CA ARG A 25 0.52 -23.03 12.86
C ARG A 25 1.83 -23.60 13.42
N GLU A 26 2.97 -23.07 13.00
CA GLU A 26 4.29 -23.44 13.52
C GLU A 26 4.47 -23.11 15.01
N LEU A 27 3.84 -22.03 15.50
CA LEU A 27 3.85 -21.63 16.91
C LEU A 27 2.88 -22.45 17.76
N SER A 28 1.71 -22.79 17.21
CA SER A 28 0.69 -23.60 17.91
C SER A 28 0.94 -25.11 17.84
N GLY A 29 1.95 -25.57 17.09
CA GLY A 29 2.24 -26.99 16.89
C GLY A 29 1.19 -27.72 16.05
N THR A 30 0.30 -27.00 15.36
CA THR A 30 -0.75 -27.56 14.49
C THR A 30 -0.26 -27.78 13.06
N THR A 31 0.98 -28.27 12.94
CA THR A 31 1.64 -28.59 11.68
C THR A 31 1.38 -30.01 11.21
N GLU A 32 0.87 -30.87 12.10
CA GLU A 32 0.49 -32.26 11.82
C GLU A 32 -1.02 -32.33 11.52
N ASP A 33 -1.36 -32.98 10.41
CA ASP A 33 -2.75 -33.16 10.00
C ASP A 33 -3.46 -34.15 10.94
N ALA A 34 -4.77 -33.95 11.15
CA ALA A 34 -5.60 -34.88 11.92
C ALA A 34 -5.64 -36.31 11.32
N HIS A 35 -5.13 -36.50 10.10
CA HIS A 35 -5.02 -37.80 9.43
C HIS A 35 -3.70 -38.55 9.69
N ASP A 36 -2.70 -37.93 10.32
CA ASP A 36 -1.41 -38.56 10.65
C ASP A 36 -1.30 -38.99 12.12
N ARG A 37 -2.42 -39.04 12.86
CA ARG A 37 -2.42 -39.80 14.12
C ARG A 37 -2.30 -41.28 13.76
N PRO A 38 -1.31 -42.02 14.27
CA PRO A 38 -1.30 -43.46 14.16
C PRO A 38 -2.62 -43.96 14.74
N THR A 39 -3.39 -44.72 13.96
CA THR A 39 -4.41 -45.60 14.51
C THR A 39 -3.69 -46.60 15.40
N GLU A 40 -3.50 -46.26 16.67
CA GLU A 40 -3.22 -47.26 17.68
C GLU A 40 -4.43 -48.20 17.73
N SER A 41 -4.18 -49.42 17.30
CA SER A 41 -5.02 -50.59 17.43
C SER A 41 -5.63 -50.64 18.83
N SER A 42 -6.93 -50.41 18.90
CA SER A 42 -7.73 -50.63 20.11
C SER A 42 -8.09 -52.11 20.16
N ASP A 43 -7.28 -52.89 20.87
CA ASP A 43 -7.71 -54.17 21.43
C ASP A 43 -7.48 -54.18 22.95
N ASN A 44 -8.59 -54.47 23.65
CA ASN A 44 -8.77 -54.84 25.05
C ASN A 44 -8.81 -53.77 26.19
N ALA A 45 -10.07 -53.47 26.54
CA ALA A 45 -10.71 -53.84 27.80
C ALA A 45 -10.60 -52.93 29.05
N SER A 46 -11.77 -52.33 29.35
CA SER A 46 -12.45 -52.31 30.66
C SER A 46 -12.10 -51.24 31.72
N GLN A 47 -13.09 -50.35 31.90
CA GLN A 47 -13.64 -49.82 33.17
C GLN A 47 -12.73 -49.00 34.11
N ASN A 48 -12.94 -47.67 34.13
CA ASN A 48 -13.57 -46.94 35.27
C ASN A 48 -13.72 -45.43 34.99
N PRO A 49 -14.79 -44.75 35.47
CA PRO A 49 -14.98 -43.32 35.30
C PRO A 49 -14.62 -42.56 36.59
N GLU A 50 -13.55 -41.76 36.58
CA GLU A 50 -13.33 -40.74 37.61
C GLU A 50 -13.02 -39.39 36.97
N TYR A 51 -14.04 -38.54 36.99
CA TYR A 51 -13.91 -37.10 36.85
C TYR A 51 -13.09 -36.57 38.03
N GLN A 52 -11.86 -36.12 37.77
CA GLN A 52 -11.17 -35.15 38.63
C GLN A 52 -10.93 -33.86 37.85
N ASN A 53 -11.76 -32.87 38.20
CA ASN A 53 -11.53 -31.45 37.96
C ASN A 53 -10.17 -31.04 38.56
N GLN A 54 -9.26 -30.57 37.72
CA GLN A 54 -8.23 -29.62 38.14
C GLN A 54 -8.17 -28.45 37.14
N PRO A 55 -8.04 -27.21 37.64
CA PRO A 55 -8.29 -26.00 36.87
C PRO A 55 -7.16 -25.80 35.86
N ARG A 56 -7.49 -25.73 34.57
CA ARG A 56 -6.55 -25.20 33.58
C ARG A 56 -6.41 -23.71 33.85
N GLN A 57 -5.19 -23.32 34.22
CA GLN A 57 -4.78 -21.93 34.30
C GLN A 57 -5.06 -21.24 32.96
N ASP A 58 -5.90 -20.22 33.00
CA ASP A 58 -6.04 -19.22 31.95
C ASP A 58 -4.69 -18.51 31.77
N ASN A 59 -3.79 -19.09 30.97
CA ASN A 59 -2.76 -18.29 30.35
C ASN A 59 -3.44 -17.50 29.23
N GLU A 60 -3.83 -16.27 29.54
CA GLU A 60 -4.04 -15.19 28.58
C GLU A 60 -2.74 -15.03 27.75
N TYR A 61 -2.58 -15.88 26.74
CA TYR A 61 -1.73 -15.54 25.62
C TYR A 61 -2.48 -14.46 24.85
N GLU A 62 -1.94 -13.24 24.85
CA GLU A 62 -2.36 -12.14 23.98
C GLU A 62 -2.71 -12.71 22.60
N VAL A 63 -4.01 -12.72 22.30
CA VAL A 63 -4.51 -13.06 20.97
C VAL A 63 -4.03 -11.93 20.08
N ASP A 64 -3.01 -12.21 19.27
CA ASP A 64 -2.55 -11.29 18.22
C ASP A 64 -3.78 -10.73 17.49
N PRO A 65 -3.81 -9.41 17.20
CA PRO A 65 -4.98 -8.76 16.61
C PRO A 65 -5.38 -9.44 15.29
N PRO A 66 -6.67 -9.37 14.92
CA PRO A 66 -7.18 -10.00 13.70
C PRO A 66 -6.34 -9.59 12.50
N LEU A 67 -6.14 -10.57 11.59
CA LEU A 67 -5.38 -10.48 10.36
C LEU A 67 -5.71 -9.15 9.65
N GLN A 68 -4.68 -8.47 9.15
CA GLN A 68 -4.87 -7.42 8.17
C GLN A 68 -5.53 -8.10 6.96
N ASP A 69 -6.81 -7.79 6.71
CA ASP A 69 -7.67 -8.50 5.75
C ASP A 69 -7.01 -8.56 4.37
N GLY A 70 -6.36 -9.69 4.07
CA GLY A 70 -6.13 -10.10 2.69
C GLY A 70 -7.47 -10.49 2.06
N ASN A 71 -7.56 -10.43 0.72
CA ASN A 71 -8.78 -10.75 -0.02
C ASN A 71 -9.17 -12.26 0.02
N VAL A 72 -8.37 -13.12 0.65
CA VAL A 72 -8.67 -14.55 0.84
C VAL A 72 -9.49 -14.78 2.11
N ASP A 73 -10.57 -15.55 1.97
CA ASP A 73 -11.42 -15.97 3.09
C ASP A 73 -10.57 -16.65 4.18
N ALA A 74 -10.49 -16.01 5.34
CA ALA A 74 -9.75 -16.49 6.49
C ALA A 74 -10.19 -17.91 6.93
N ASN A 75 -11.44 -18.30 6.67
CA ASN A 75 -11.93 -19.65 6.95
C ASN A 75 -11.35 -20.67 5.97
N GLN A 76 -11.23 -20.32 4.69
CA GLN A 76 -10.60 -21.16 3.68
C GLN A 76 -9.11 -21.36 3.99
N LEU A 77 -8.42 -20.30 4.40
CA LEU A 77 -7.01 -20.36 4.76
C LEU A 77 -6.77 -21.22 6.03
N ARG A 78 -7.64 -21.09 7.04
CA ARG A 78 -7.57 -21.91 8.28
C ARG A 78 -7.88 -23.38 8.04
N GLY A 79 -8.79 -23.69 7.10
CA GLY A 79 -9.15 -25.07 6.74
C GLY A 79 -8.17 -25.76 5.79
N MET A 80 -7.24 -25.02 5.17
CA MET A 80 -6.30 -25.59 4.19
C MET A 80 -5.32 -26.57 4.86
N ASN A 81 -5.05 -27.70 4.20
CA ASN A 81 -4.01 -28.65 4.62
C ASN A 81 -2.64 -27.95 4.71
N PHE A 82 -1.80 -28.32 5.70
CA PHE A 82 -0.53 -27.61 5.91
C PHE A 82 0.46 -27.76 4.75
N ASN A 83 0.56 -28.93 4.12
CA ASN A 83 1.40 -29.15 2.94
C ASN A 83 0.89 -28.37 1.72
N ASP A 84 -0.43 -28.30 1.54
CA ASP A 84 -1.04 -27.47 0.49
C ASP A 84 -0.80 -25.99 0.73
N LEU A 85 -0.89 -25.54 1.98
CA LEU A 85 -0.59 -24.16 2.38
C LEU A 85 0.85 -23.82 2.03
N LYS A 86 1.82 -24.67 2.42
CA LYS A 86 3.24 -24.50 2.07
C LYS A 86 3.47 -24.41 0.56
N ARG A 87 2.92 -25.37 -0.20
CA ARG A 87 3.06 -25.42 -1.67
C ARG A 87 2.50 -24.15 -2.31
N ARG A 88 1.31 -23.72 -1.88
CA ARG A 88 0.65 -22.52 -2.41
C ARG A 88 1.40 -21.25 -2.06
N THR A 89 1.89 -21.11 -0.82
CA THR A 89 2.76 -20.00 -0.41
C THR A 89 3.99 -19.90 -1.31
N ARG A 90 4.66 -21.02 -1.57
CA ARG A 90 5.84 -21.04 -2.44
C ARG A 90 5.50 -20.56 -3.86
N SER A 91 4.44 -21.08 -4.47
CA SER A 91 4.01 -20.64 -5.81
C SER A 91 3.63 -19.15 -5.83
N LEU A 92 2.97 -18.65 -4.79
CA LEU A 92 2.62 -17.22 -4.66
C LEU A 92 3.87 -16.34 -4.54
N VAL A 93 4.87 -16.77 -3.76
CA VAL A 93 6.16 -16.06 -3.63
C VAL A 93 6.90 -16.05 -4.96
N GLU A 94 7.01 -17.19 -5.65
CA GLU A 94 7.68 -17.28 -6.95
C GLU A 94 7.00 -16.36 -7.98
N TYR A 95 5.66 -16.40 -8.07
CA TYR A 95 4.91 -15.53 -8.98
C TYR A 95 5.02 -14.04 -8.59
N GLY A 96 4.92 -13.73 -7.29
CA GLY A 96 5.09 -12.39 -6.75
C GLY A 96 6.44 -11.76 -7.07
N TRP A 97 7.51 -12.57 -7.04
CA TRP A 97 8.83 -12.12 -7.43
C TRP A 97 8.90 -11.73 -8.90
N GLU A 98 8.36 -12.56 -9.80
CA GLU A 98 8.38 -12.29 -11.24
C GLU A 98 7.59 -11.02 -11.60
N ILE A 99 6.40 -10.82 -11.02
CA ILE A 99 5.62 -9.61 -11.31
C ILE A 99 6.26 -8.35 -10.72
N THR A 100 6.91 -8.45 -9.56
CA THR A 100 7.65 -7.33 -8.95
C THR A 100 8.86 -6.96 -9.80
N ASN A 101 9.53 -7.97 -10.38
CA ASN A 101 10.64 -7.75 -11.28
C ASN A 101 10.19 -7.07 -12.58
N LEU A 102 9.07 -7.51 -13.17
CA LEU A 102 8.46 -6.83 -14.31
C LEU A 102 8.09 -5.38 -13.95
N PHE A 103 7.51 -5.14 -12.78
CA PHE A 103 7.15 -3.81 -12.32
C PHE A 103 8.38 -2.89 -12.19
N ASN A 104 9.49 -3.40 -11.66
CA ASN A 104 10.75 -2.65 -11.60
C ASN A 104 11.32 -2.33 -12.98
N ILE A 105 11.28 -3.29 -13.92
CA ILE A 105 11.67 -3.03 -15.31
C ILE A 105 10.85 -1.88 -15.88
N LEU A 106 9.53 -1.88 -15.70
CA LEU A 106 8.67 -0.81 -16.21
C LEU A 106 8.96 0.54 -15.54
N CYS A 107 9.20 0.57 -14.22
CA CYS A 107 9.62 1.78 -13.52
C CYS A 107 10.95 2.35 -14.03
N ARG A 108 11.87 1.47 -14.47
CA ARG A 108 13.18 1.86 -14.98
C ARG A 108 13.14 2.33 -16.43
N GLU A 109 12.39 1.64 -17.29
CA GLU A 109 12.35 1.94 -18.72
C GLU A 109 11.40 3.11 -19.06
N PHE A 110 10.36 3.36 -18.24
CA PHE A 110 9.33 4.38 -18.52
C PHE A 110 9.07 5.36 -17.35
N PRO A 111 10.11 5.94 -16.71
CA PRO A 111 9.92 6.78 -15.53
C PRO A 111 9.15 8.07 -15.85
N THR A 112 9.41 8.69 -17.00
CA THR A 112 8.77 9.95 -17.42
C THR A 112 7.30 9.74 -17.77
N GLU A 113 6.95 8.66 -18.46
CA GLU A 113 5.56 8.34 -18.80
C GLU A 113 4.75 8.01 -17.55
N ILE A 114 5.33 7.25 -16.61
CA ILE A 114 4.68 6.91 -15.34
C ILE A 114 4.42 8.16 -14.50
N THR A 115 5.43 9.03 -14.37
CA THR A 115 5.34 10.25 -13.54
C THR A 115 4.45 11.34 -14.14
N ASN A 116 4.29 11.38 -15.47
CA ASN A 116 3.44 12.38 -16.11
C ASN A 116 1.98 11.96 -16.27
N MET A 117 1.65 10.69 -16.05
CA MET A 117 0.29 10.19 -16.18
C MET A 117 -0.48 10.32 -14.85
N SER A 118 -1.38 11.30 -14.78
CA SER A 118 -2.13 11.69 -13.56
C SER A 118 -2.93 10.55 -12.91
N VAL A 119 -3.40 9.59 -13.69
CA VAL A 119 -4.19 8.44 -13.18
C VAL A 119 -3.29 7.29 -12.74
N LEU A 120 -2.13 7.13 -13.38
CA LEU A 120 -1.23 6.00 -13.15
C LEU A 120 -0.29 6.24 -11.97
N LEU A 121 0.26 7.45 -11.87
CA LEU A 121 1.22 7.81 -10.83
C LEU A 121 0.69 7.56 -9.40
N PRO A 122 -0.56 7.95 -9.03
CA PRO A 122 -1.09 7.66 -7.70
C PRO A 122 -1.20 6.15 -7.42
N GLN A 123 -1.52 5.36 -8.44
CA GLN A 123 -1.61 3.90 -8.29
C GLN A 123 -0.23 3.28 -8.06
N VAL A 124 0.78 3.75 -8.80
CA VAL A 124 2.18 3.35 -8.60
C VAL A 124 2.65 3.73 -7.19
N ALA A 125 2.36 4.95 -6.73
CA ALA A 125 2.68 5.40 -5.38
C ALA A 125 2.03 4.52 -4.31
N SER A 126 0.74 4.21 -4.45
CA SER A 126 -0.01 3.32 -3.56
C SER A 126 0.56 1.90 -3.54
N CYS A 127 0.86 1.32 -4.71
CA CYS A 127 1.44 -0.02 -4.78
C CYS A 127 2.84 -0.08 -4.17
N LEU A 128 3.72 0.87 -4.51
CA LEU A 128 5.06 0.93 -3.92
C LEU A 128 5.01 1.14 -2.40
N GLY A 129 4.09 2.00 -1.93
CA GLY A 129 3.83 2.21 -0.51
C GLY A 129 3.40 0.92 0.19
N CYS A 130 2.44 0.19 -0.39
CA CYS A 130 2.00 -1.10 0.13
C CYS A 130 3.15 -2.11 0.18
N CYS A 131 3.93 -2.24 -0.89
CA CYS A 131 5.06 -3.15 -0.95
C CYS A 131 6.11 -2.80 0.11
N LEU A 132 6.43 -1.51 0.27
CA LEU A 132 7.41 -1.04 1.24
C LEU A 132 6.94 -1.25 2.69
N ASP A 133 5.66 -1.00 2.99
CA ASP A 133 5.10 -1.25 4.33
C ASP A 133 5.08 -2.75 4.66
N ASN A 134 4.78 -3.61 3.68
CA ASN A 134 4.85 -5.06 3.84
C ASN A 134 6.27 -5.63 4.01
N LEU A 135 7.32 -4.89 3.61
CA LEU A 135 8.72 -5.33 3.73
C LEU A 135 9.49 -4.64 4.87
N ALA A 136 9.16 -3.38 5.16
CA ALA A 136 9.89 -2.54 6.10
C ALA A 136 8.99 -1.99 7.22
N GLY A 137 7.68 -2.18 7.16
CA GLY A 137 6.73 -1.82 8.21
C GLY A 137 6.74 -2.78 9.40
N GLU A 138 5.83 -2.54 10.34
CA GLU A 138 5.78 -3.27 11.60
C GLU A 138 5.42 -4.75 11.41
N SER A 139 4.46 -5.04 10.52
CA SER A 139 3.97 -6.39 10.20
C SER A 139 5.09 -7.33 9.74
N CYS A 140 6.01 -6.86 8.89
CA CYS A 140 7.15 -7.68 8.44
C CYS A 140 8.12 -8.05 9.58
N THR A 141 8.24 -7.22 10.61
CA THR A 141 9.12 -7.51 11.77
C THR A 141 8.67 -8.75 12.53
N ARG A 142 7.34 -8.92 12.60
CA ARG A 142 6.70 -10.02 13.31
C ARG A 142 6.69 -11.29 12.47
N LEU A 143 6.80 -11.17 11.14
CA LEU A 143 6.81 -12.28 10.20
C LEU A 143 8.18 -12.99 10.17
N LYS A 144 8.46 -13.82 11.18
CA LYS A 144 9.57 -14.79 11.15
C LYS A 144 9.03 -16.21 11.14
N VAL A 145 8.99 -16.81 9.96
CA VAL A 145 8.72 -18.25 9.79
C VAL A 145 10.01 -19.02 10.04
N LYS A 146 9.94 -20.25 10.61
CA LYS A 146 11.13 -21.03 10.98
C LYS A 146 12.08 -21.26 9.79
N ASN A 147 11.53 -21.48 8.59
CA ASN A 147 12.31 -21.72 7.39
C ASN A 147 11.82 -20.88 6.18
N MET A 148 12.19 -19.60 6.12
CA MET A 148 11.84 -18.72 5.00
C MET A 148 12.35 -19.22 3.63
N MET A 149 13.46 -19.96 3.61
CA MET A 149 14.06 -20.51 2.39
C MET A 149 13.20 -21.60 1.75
N GLU A 150 12.41 -22.34 2.53
CA GLU A 150 11.47 -23.36 2.03
C GLU A 150 10.45 -22.76 1.05
N TYR A 151 10.08 -21.50 1.28
CA TYR A 151 9.11 -20.77 0.49
C TYR A 151 9.75 -19.90 -0.60
N GLN A 152 11.08 -19.95 -0.73
CA GLN A 152 11.88 -19.05 -1.58
C GLN A 152 11.66 -17.55 -1.28
N PHE A 153 11.13 -17.20 -0.11
CA PHE A 153 10.85 -15.82 0.23
C PHE A 153 12.12 -15.12 0.69
N LYS A 154 12.61 -14.20 -0.14
CA LYS A 154 13.85 -13.46 0.07
C LYS A 154 13.55 -11.97 0.29
N PRO A 155 13.14 -11.56 1.50
CA PRO A 155 12.64 -10.20 1.75
C PRO A 155 13.68 -9.11 1.47
N LYS A 156 14.98 -9.42 1.60
CA LYS A 156 16.06 -8.50 1.25
C LYS A 156 16.11 -8.23 -0.27
N GLU A 157 15.99 -9.25 -1.09
CA GLU A 157 15.98 -9.10 -2.56
C GLU A 157 14.71 -8.34 -3.01
N TRP A 158 13.55 -8.64 -2.40
CA TRP A 158 12.30 -7.92 -2.62
C TRP A 158 12.40 -6.44 -2.26
N LEU A 159 12.96 -6.13 -1.08
CA LEU A 159 13.18 -4.75 -0.66
C LEU A 159 14.11 -3.99 -1.61
N THR A 160 15.21 -4.61 -2.03
CA THR A 160 16.11 -4.03 -3.04
C THR A 160 15.37 -3.71 -4.34
N ASN A 161 14.53 -4.63 -4.80
CA ASN A 161 13.76 -4.48 -6.04
C ASN A 161 12.77 -3.30 -5.95
N ILE A 162 12.01 -3.21 -4.86
CA ILE A 162 11.07 -2.12 -4.61
C ILE A 162 11.79 -0.77 -4.45
N VAL A 163 12.91 -0.71 -3.74
CA VAL A 163 13.69 0.53 -3.59
C VAL A 163 14.26 0.99 -4.94
N ASN A 164 14.67 0.06 -5.80
CA ASN A 164 15.10 0.40 -7.16
C ASN A 164 13.95 1.00 -8.00
N CYS A 165 12.70 0.58 -7.80
CA CYS A 165 11.54 1.22 -8.42
C CYS A 165 11.43 2.69 -7.98
N TYR A 166 11.47 2.94 -6.66
CA TYR A 166 11.45 4.31 -6.12
C TYR A 166 12.58 5.17 -6.70
N LEU A 167 13.80 4.63 -6.73
CA LEU A 167 14.96 5.35 -7.25
C LEU A 167 14.85 5.62 -8.74
N SER A 168 14.30 4.69 -9.53
CA SER A 168 14.12 4.86 -10.97
C SER A 168 13.16 6.01 -11.28
N LEU A 169 12.03 6.06 -10.58
CA LEU A 169 11.03 7.12 -10.75
C LEU A 169 11.51 8.48 -10.18
N TYR A 170 12.28 8.46 -9.09
CA TYR A 170 12.86 9.68 -8.50
C TYR A 170 13.99 10.28 -9.35
N ARG A 171 14.76 9.46 -10.06
CA ARG A 171 15.90 9.88 -10.88
C ARG A 171 15.52 10.37 -12.29
N SER A 172 14.23 10.56 -12.57
CA SER A 172 13.81 11.10 -13.87
C SER A 172 14.60 12.36 -14.23
N GLU A 173 14.97 12.50 -15.51
CA GLU A 173 15.86 13.56 -16.00
C GLU A 173 15.27 14.97 -15.77
N ASN A 174 13.95 15.08 -15.66
CA ASN A 174 13.26 16.33 -15.38
C ASN A 174 13.00 16.51 -13.88
N ALA A 175 13.40 17.65 -13.33
CA ALA A 175 13.14 18.00 -11.92
C ALA A 175 11.64 17.96 -11.56
N SER A 176 10.77 18.36 -12.50
CA SER A 176 9.32 18.33 -12.34
C SER A 176 8.75 16.94 -12.11
N ASP A 177 9.34 15.91 -12.74
CA ASP A 177 8.88 14.53 -12.61
C ASP A 177 9.18 13.99 -11.22
N SER A 178 10.37 14.31 -10.69
CA SER A 178 10.76 13.97 -9.32
C SER A 178 9.81 14.61 -8.29
N GLU A 179 9.40 15.86 -8.50
CA GLU A 179 8.48 16.56 -7.60
C GLU A 179 7.08 15.95 -7.64
N ARG A 180 6.56 15.65 -8.84
CA ARG A 180 5.28 14.95 -9.02
C ARG A 180 5.28 13.60 -8.32
N PHE A 181 6.35 12.82 -8.46
CA PHE A 181 6.48 11.53 -7.79
C PHE A 181 6.50 11.66 -6.26
N ILE A 182 7.27 12.62 -5.73
CA ILE A 182 7.29 12.90 -4.28
C ILE A 182 5.89 13.28 -3.79
N ASN A 183 5.21 14.17 -4.51
CA ASN A 183 3.85 14.59 -4.19
C ASN A 183 2.90 13.39 -4.16
N ALA A 184 2.89 12.55 -5.19
CA ALA A 184 2.03 11.38 -5.25
C ALA A 184 2.28 10.39 -4.10
N ILE A 185 3.53 10.22 -3.65
CA ILE A 185 3.85 9.36 -2.51
C ILE A 185 3.35 9.95 -1.20
N VAL A 186 3.61 11.23 -0.97
CA VAL A 186 3.24 11.87 0.31
C VAL A 186 1.72 12.01 0.44
N SER A 187 1.04 12.33 -0.66
CA SER A 187 -0.42 12.42 -0.73
C SER A 187 -1.09 11.06 -0.50
N GLU A 188 -0.37 9.95 -0.67
CA GLU A 188 -0.84 8.60 -0.33
C GLU A 188 -0.67 8.29 1.17
N GLY A 189 -1.50 8.94 1.98
CA GLY A 189 -1.41 8.93 3.45
C GLY A 189 -1.61 7.56 4.11
N ARG A 190 -2.18 6.57 3.42
CA ARG A 190 -2.36 5.21 3.97
C ARG A 190 -1.02 4.50 4.17
N TYR A 191 -0.08 4.72 3.26
CA TYR A 191 1.20 4.02 3.23
C TYR A 191 2.39 4.91 3.56
N TYR A 192 2.33 6.22 3.26
CA TYR A 192 3.45 7.11 3.56
C TYR A 192 3.62 7.32 5.06
N LYS A 193 4.68 6.70 5.61
CA LYS A 193 5.11 6.84 7.01
C LYS A 193 6.61 7.10 7.02
N PRO A 194 7.11 8.25 7.53
CA PRO A 194 8.55 8.54 7.56
C PRO A 194 9.38 7.42 8.23
N LYS A 195 8.83 6.80 9.28
CA LYS A 195 9.45 5.67 9.99
C LYS A 195 9.66 4.44 9.10
N THR A 196 8.76 4.16 8.16
CA THR A 196 8.88 3.03 7.23
C THR A 196 10.08 3.25 6.28
N PHE A 197 10.25 4.46 5.77
CA PHE A 197 11.40 4.83 4.93
C PHE A 197 12.73 4.84 5.70
N GLU A 198 12.75 5.39 6.92
CA GLU A 198 13.92 5.36 7.80
C GLU A 198 14.37 3.92 8.06
N ARG A 199 13.41 3.05 8.36
CA ARG A 199 13.68 1.64 8.63
C ARG A 199 14.16 0.90 7.39
N ALA A 200 13.55 1.14 6.22
CA ALA A 200 14.03 0.60 4.95
C ALA A 200 15.49 1.01 4.70
N TYR A 201 15.81 2.30 4.86
CA TYR A 201 17.18 2.82 4.72
C TYR A 201 18.17 2.15 5.68
N ARG A 202 17.77 1.91 6.93
CA ARG A 202 18.59 1.20 7.93
C ARG A 202 18.88 -0.25 7.51
N ILE A 203 17.89 -0.97 6.98
CA ILE A 203 18.06 -2.35 6.48
C ILE A 203 19.01 -2.37 5.29
N ILE A 204 18.78 -1.52 4.29
CA ILE A 204 19.59 -1.40 3.08
C ILE A 204 21.06 -1.11 3.42
N THR A 205 21.30 -0.22 4.38
CA THR A 205 22.64 0.19 4.79
C THR A 205 23.35 -0.89 5.61
N ARG A 206 22.65 -1.48 6.59
CA ARG A 206 23.23 -2.53 7.45
C ARG A 206 23.59 -3.78 6.66
N GLU A 207 22.73 -4.19 5.72
CA GLU A 207 22.89 -5.41 4.94
C GLU A 207 23.65 -5.16 3.62
N MET A 208 24.06 -3.92 3.33
CA MET A 208 24.77 -3.52 2.12
C MET A 208 24.04 -3.91 0.82
N LEU A 209 22.73 -3.71 0.77
CA LEU A 209 21.87 -4.19 -0.33
C LEU A 209 21.98 -3.34 -1.62
N LEU A 210 22.47 -2.12 -1.51
CA LEU A 210 22.57 -1.16 -2.62
C LEU A 210 23.94 -0.45 -2.62
N PRO A 211 24.43 0.05 -3.76
CA PRO A 211 25.62 0.90 -3.85
C PRO A 211 25.50 2.20 -3.02
N SER A 212 26.65 2.78 -2.65
CA SER A 212 26.69 4.01 -1.83
C SER A 212 25.97 5.21 -2.47
N LYS A 213 25.95 5.31 -3.80
CA LYS A 213 25.19 6.34 -4.51
C LYS A 213 23.69 6.17 -4.28
N ASP A 214 23.18 4.97 -4.52
CA ASP A 214 21.77 4.62 -4.43
C ASP A 214 21.22 4.78 -3.01
N ARG A 215 22.02 4.40 -1.99
CA ARG A 215 21.67 4.66 -0.58
C ARG A 215 21.51 6.15 -0.30
N ARG A 216 22.44 6.99 -0.78
CA ARG A 216 22.36 8.46 -0.59
C ARG A 216 21.14 9.04 -1.30
N ASP A 217 20.85 8.60 -2.52
CA ASP A 217 19.70 9.09 -3.28
C ASP A 217 18.38 8.71 -2.59
N PHE A 218 18.26 7.48 -2.08
CA PHE A 218 17.08 7.05 -1.33
C PHE A 218 16.90 7.88 -0.04
N PHE A 219 18.00 8.15 0.67
CA PHE A 219 17.97 9.03 1.85
C PHE A 219 17.53 10.45 1.47
N ASN A 220 18.12 11.05 0.44
CA ASN A 220 17.77 12.40 -0.01
C ASN A 220 16.31 12.51 -0.43
N MET A 221 15.80 11.51 -1.16
CA MET A 221 14.40 11.41 -1.53
C MET A 221 13.50 11.34 -0.28
N SER A 222 13.83 10.52 0.72
CA SER A 222 13.06 10.43 1.97
C SER A 222 13.03 11.75 2.75
N GLN A 223 14.13 12.52 2.73
CA GLN A 223 14.19 13.85 3.35
C GLN A 223 13.29 14.85 2.61
N LYS A 224 13.34 14.86 1.27
CA LYS A 224 12.45 15.71 0.46
C LYS A 224 10.97 15.40 0.71
N MET A 225 10.61 14.11 0.81
CA MET A 225 9.24 13.70 1.16
C MET A 225 8.83 14.24 2.54
N CYS A 226 9.71 14.17 3.53
CA CYS A 226 9.44 14.69 4.88
C CYS A 226 9.23 16.21 4.87
N MET A 227 10.05 16.95 4.11
CA MET A 227 9.89 18.40 3.96
C MET A 227 8.56 18.74 3.27
N PHE A 228 8.22 18.02 2.19
CA PHE A 228 6.97 18.20 1.46
C PHE A 228 5.74 17.90 2.33
N ALA A 229 5.75 16.80 3.08
CA ALA A 229 4.67 16.43 4.00
C ALA A 229 4.41 17.50 5.06
N LYS A 230 5.48 18.06 5.65
CA LYS A 230 5.36 19.16 6.62
C LYS A 230 4.74 20.40 5.99
N ALA A 231 5.22 20.79 4.80
CA ALA A 231 4.69 21.95 4.09
C ALA A 231 3.19 21.79 3.78
N ASN A 232 2.77 20.60 3.33
CA ASN A 232 1.37 20.30 3.04
C ASN A 232 0.49 20.25 4.29
N SER A 233 0.98 19.71 5.41
CA SER A 233 0.22 19.70 6.68
C SER A 233 -0.11 21.12 7.12
N THR A 234 0.87 22.03 7.06
CA THR A 234 0.65 23.44 7.38
C THR A 234 -0.35 24.09 6.42
N LEU A 235 -0.25 23.81 5.11
CA LEU A 235 -1.23 24.31 4.15
C LEU A 235 -2.65 23.80 4.44
N TYR A 236 -2.79 22.53 4.82
CA TYR A 236 -4.06 21.93 5.19
C TYR A 236 -4.64 22.57 6.45
N GLU A 237 -3.83 22.81 7.48
CA GLU A 237 -4.25 23.53 8.69
C GLU A 237 -4.77 24.94 8.34
N SER A 238 -4.04 25.70 7.52
CA SER A 238 -4.49 27.01 7.04
C SER A 238 -5.76 26.94 6.17
N ALA A 239 -5.92 25.88 5.38
CA ALA A 239 -7.12 25.65 4.59
C ALA A 239 -8.32 25.26 5.46
N MET A 240 -8.13 24.48 6.53
CA MET A 240 -9.21 24.15 7.46
C MET A 240 -9.73 25.38 8.21
N GLU A 241 -8.85 26.35 8.50
CA GLU A 241 -9.25 27.65 9.05
C GLU A 241 -10.04 28.49 8.03
N ALA A 242 -9.85 28.24 6.74
CA ALA A 242 -10.55 28.90 5.64
C ALA A 242 -11.69 28.02 5.12
N GLU A 243 -12.92 28.23 5.58
CA GLU A 243 -14.13 27.49 5.16
C GLU A 243 -14.14 27.20 3.63
N ILE A 244 -13.87 25.94 3.25
CA ILE A 244 -13.72 25.51 1.85
C ILE A 244 -15.12 25.34 1.23
N PRO A 245 -15.44 26.02 0.11
CA PRO A 245 -16.71 25.82 -0.58
C PRO A 245 -16.92 24.37 -1.03
N GLU A 246 -18.10 23.79 -0.73
CA GLU A 246 -18.44 22.39 -1.07
C GLU A 246 -18.32 22.10 -2.58
N GLU A 247 -18.57 23.09 -3.44
CA GLU A 247 -18.47 22.97 -4.89
C GLU A 247 -17.03 22.74 -5.41
N PHE A 248 -16.01 22.93 -4.56
CA PHE A 248 -14.61 22.66 -4.89
C PHE A 248 -14.18 21.24 -4.52
N ILE A 249 -15.02 20.50 -3.79
CA ILE A 249 -14.68 19.22 -3.20
C ILE A 249 -15.15 18.08 -4.13
N ASP A 250 -14.28 17.10 -4.36
CA ASP A 250 -14.61 15.89 -5.09
C ASP A 250 -15.67 15.07 -4.31
N PRO A 251 -16.77 14.68 -4.96
CA PRO A 251 -17.90 14.01 -4.31
C PRO A 251 -17.60 12.61 -3.75
N ILE A 252 -16.51 11.97 -4.17
CA ILE A 252 -16.12 10.63 -3.70
C ILE A 252 -14.89 10.73 -2.80
N MET A 253 -13.85 11.42 -3.26
CA MET A 253 -12.57 11.49 -2.56
C MET A 253 -12.59 12.50 -1.41
N ASN A 254 -13.57 13.41 -1.39
CA ASN A 254 -13.74 14.44 -0.37
C ASN A 254 -12.47 15.31 -0.18
N ASP A 255 -11.76 15.57 -1.28
CA ASP A 255 -10.59 16.43 -1.40
C ASP A 255 -10.86 17.55 -2.42
N ILE A 256 -10.03 18.60 -2.44
CA ILE A 256 -10.18 19.69 -3.41
C ILE A 256 -9.84 19.16 -4.81
N MET A 257 -10.72 19.42 -5.79
CA MET A 257 -10.50 19.03 -7.18
C MET A 257 -9.36 19.85 -7.83
N GLU A 258 -8.45 19.17 -8.53
CA GLU A 258 -7.37 19.80 -9.31
C GLU A 258 -7.79 20.06 -10.77
N ASP A 259 -8.55 19.14 -11.36
CA ASP A 259 -9.05 19.23 -12.73
C ASP A 259 -10.53 18.81 -12.80
N PRO A 260 -11.47 19.72 -12.47
CA PRO A 260 -12.89 19.40 -12.40
C PRO A 260 -13.49 19.10 -13.78
N VAL A 261 -14.25 18.01 -13.86
CA VAL A 261 -14.98 17.55 -15.05
C VAL A 261 -16.42 17.22 -14.73
N LEU A 262 -17.32 17.56 -15.65
CA LEU A 262 -18.74 17.22 -15.57
C LEU A 262 -19.00 15.87 -16.23
N LEU A 263 -19.72 15.00 -15.52
CA LEU A 263 -20.26 13.75 -16.03
C LEU A 263 -21.66 14.02 -16.64
N PRO A 264 -21.86 13.88 -17.96
CA PRO A 264 -23.12 14.25 -18.61
C PRO A 264 -24.31 13.38 -18.20
N THR A 265 -24.06 12.15 -17.74
CA THR A 265 -25.07 11.16 -17.36
C THR A 265 -25.69 11.44 -15.99
N SER A 266 -24.90 11.86 -15.01
CA SER A 266 -25.37 12.19 -13.65
C SER A 266 -25.50 13.69 -13.40
N GLY A 267 -24.85 14.52 -14.21
CA GLY A 267 -24.73 15.97 -13.98
C GLY A 267 -23.78 16.33 -12.83
N VAL A 268 -23.01 15.36 -12.30
CA VAL A 268 -22.08 15.57 -11.19
C VAL A 268 -20.74 16.06 -11.72
N ILE A 269 -20.12 16.99 -11.01
CA ILE A 269 -18.74 17.42 -11.25
C ILE A 269 -17.84 16.68 -10.26
N MET A 270 -16.75 16.11 -10.77
CA MET A 270 -15.72 15.46 -9.94
C MET A 270 -14.35 15.65 -10.58
N ASP A 271 -13.29 15.22 -9.91
CA ASP A 271 -11.95 15.35 -10.44
C ASP A 271 -11.67 14.34 -11.57
N ARG A 272 -11.01 14.80 -12.65
CA ARG A 272 -10.65 13.99 -13.81
C ARG A 272 -9.86 12.74 -13.44
N LYS A 273 -8.83 12.81 -12.58
CA LYS A 273 -8.01 11.61 -12.25
C LYS A 273 -8.88 10.54 -11.57
N ASN A 274 -9.87 10.96 -10.78
CA ASN A 274 -10.74 10.06 -10.03
C ASN A 274 -11.72 9.34 -10.96
N ILE A 275 -12.41 10.06 -11.86
CA ILE A 275 -13.32 9.42 -12.82
C ILE A 275 -12.58 8.57 -13.84
N GLU A 276 -11.43 9.02 -14.35
CA GLU A 276 -10.65 8.24 -15.30
C GLU A 276 -10.14 6.94 -14.69
N ARG A 277 -9.80 6.93 -13.40
CA ARG A 277 -9.46 5.71 -12.67
C ARG A 277 -10.62 4.72 -12.62
N HIS A 278 -11.83 5.20 -12.31
CA HIS A 278 -13.02 4.36 -12.33
C HIS A 278 -13.24 3.74 -13.72
N LEU A 279 -13.14 4.57 -14.77
CA LEU A 279 -13.31 4.15 -16.16
C LEU A 279 -12.27 3.13 -16.67
N MET A 280 -11.11 3.00 -16.01
CA MET A 280 -10.15 1.92 -16.30
C MET A 280 -10.62 0.55 -15.83
N SER A 281 -11.52 0.49 -14.84
CA SER A 281 -12.09 -0.73 -14.29
C SER A 281 -13.50 -0.98 -14.82
N GLU A 282 -14.35 0.05 -14.79
CA GLU A 282 -15.77 -0.02 -15.15
C GLU A 282 -16.13 1.16 -16.05
N SER A 283 -16.60 0.91 -17.27
CA SER A 283 -16.97 1.96 -18.23
C SER A 283 -18.37 2.55 -17.96
N THR A 284 -18.61 2.96 -16.72
CA THR A 284 -19.88 3.50 -16.24
C THR A 284 -19.67 4.79 -15.44
N ASP A 285 -20.74 5.53 -15.24
CA ASP A 285 -20.80 6.63 -14.28
C ASP A 285 -20.99 6.07 -12.86
N PRO A 286 -20.15 6.44 -11.87
CA PRO A 286 -20.20 5.88 -10.53
C PRO A 286 -21.48 6.25 -9.75
N PHE A 287 -22.20 7.29 -10.16
CA PHE A 287 -23.43 7.77 -9.50
C PHE A 287 -24.70 7.24 -10.19
N SER A 288 -24.75 7.28 -11.51
CA SER A 288 -25.93 6.87 -12.28
C SER A 288 -25.89 5.43 -12.79
N ARG A 289 -24.71 4.79 -12.76
CA ARG A 289 -24.41 3.47 -13.34
C ARG A 289 -24.71 3.35 -14.84
N GLN A 290 -24.89 4.48 -15.52
CA GLN A 290 -25.07 4.52 -16.97
C GLN A 290 -23.71 4.37 -17.68
N PRO A 291 -23.67 3.84 -18.91
CA PRO A 291 -22.44 3.80 -19.70
C PRO A 291 -21.85 5.20 -19.87
N LEU A 292 -20.55 5.34 -19.61
CA LEU A 292 -19.83 6.60 -19.72
C LEU A 292 -18.43 6.32 -20.28
N ALA A 293 -18.01 7.08 -21.29
CA ALA A 293 -16.66 7.00 -21.83
C ALA A 293 -15.82 8.21 -21.41
N LYS A 294 -14.48 8.03 -21.41
CA LYS A 294 -13.53 9.11 -21.10
C LYS A 294 -13.67 10.32 -22.04
N SER A 295 -14.09 10.11 -23.28
CA SER A 295 -14.36 11.18 -24.26
C SER A 295 -15.55 12.06 -23.90
N ASP A 296 -16.47 11.56 -23.07
CA ASP A 296 -17.72 12.23 -22.75
C ASP A 296 -17.56 13.22 -21.58
N LEU A 297 -16.40 13.23 -20.93
CA LEU A 297 -16.09 14.10 -19.80
C LEU A 297 -15.93 15.56 -20.26
N VAL A 298 -16.75 16.45 -19.71
CA VAL A 298 -16.76 17.87 -20.10
C VAL A 298 -15.92 18.70 -19.11
N PRO A 299 -14.76 19.29 -19.52
CA PRO A 299 -13.92 20.09 -18.64
C PRO A 299 -14.63 21.33 -18.06
N GLN A 300 -14.43 21.61 -16.77
CA GLN A 300 -15.02 22.75 -16.07
C GLN A 300 -13.96 23.86 -15.82
N ALA A 301 -13.51 24.51 -16.89
CA ALA A 301 -12.40 25.47 -16.84
C ALA A 301 -12.64 26.67 -15.90
N GLU A 302 -13.88 27.16 -15.80
CA GLU A 302 -14.21 28.28 -14.90
C GLU A 302 -14.15 27.84 -13.43
N LEU A 303 -14.67 26.66 -13.10
CA LEU A 303 -14.57 26.10 -11.75
C LEU A 303 -13.11 25.89 -11.36
N LYS A 304 -12.31 25.33 -12.28
CA LYS A 304 -10.87 25.16 -12.07
C LYS A 304 -10.21 26.49 -11.71
N ARG A 305 -10.49 27.58 -12.45
CA ARG A 305 -9.93 28.90 -12.17
C ARG A 305 -10.32 29.40 -10.77
N ARG A 306 -11.57 29.20 -10.35
CA ARG A 306 -12.05 29.59 -9.02
C ARG A 306 -11.32 28.82 -7.91
N ILE A 307 -11.07 27.53 -8.12
CA ILE A 307 -10.28 26.69 -7.21
C ILE A 307 -8.83 27.19 -7.14
N ASP A 308 -8.19 27.42 -8.30
CA ASP A 308 -6.81 27.91 -8.35
C ASP A 308 -6.65 29.24 -7.56
N VAL A 309 -7.57 30.20 -7.77
CA VAL A 309 -7.57 31.49 -7.05
C VAL A 309 -7.79 31.30 -5.55
N PHE A 310 -8.66 30.38 -5.15
CA PHE A 310 -8.89 30.07 -3.74
C PHE A 310 -7.63 29.49 -3.08
N MET A 311 -6.96 28.54 -3.74
CA MET A 311 -5.72 27.94 -3.25
C MET A 311 -4.58 28.97 -3.13
N GLU A 312 -4.46 29.89 -4.10
CA GLU A 312 -3.50 31.00 -4.02
C GLU A 312 -3.79 31.92 -2.82
N SER A 313 -5.05 32.21 -2.53
CA SER A 313 -5.44 33.05 -1.38
C SER A 313 -5.07 32.42 -0.03
N ILE A 314 -5.14 31.09 0.07
CA ILE A 314 -4.70 30.33 1.26
C ILE A 314 -3.18 30.40 1.37
N SER A 315 -2.47 30.21 0.25
CA SER A 315 -1.01 30.30 0.23
C SER A 315 -0.47 31.70 0.57
N GLN A 316 -1.17 32.78 0.22
CA GLN A 316 -0.73 34.15 0.53
C GLN A 316 -0.99 34.56 1.99
N LYS A 317 -2.06 34.06 2.62
CA LYS A 317 -2.31 34.30 4.06
C LYS A 317 -1.17 33.75 4.94
N ARG A 318 -0.47 32.72 4.47
CA ARG A 318 0.73 32.15 5.10
C ARG A 318 1.87 33.17 5.21
N ASP A 319 2.21 33.86 4.11
CA ASP A 319 3.37 34.77 4.06
C ASP A 319 3.18 36.01 4.96
N ILE A 320 1.92 36.44 5.16
CA ILE A 320 1.59 37.60 6.01
C ILE A 320 1.58 37.23 7.50
N GLY A 321 1.30 35.96 7.83
CA GLY A 321 1.25 35.47 9.22
C GLY A 321 2.63 35.26 9.86
N ASP A 322 3.62 34.81 9.07
CA ASP A 322 4.99 34.57 9.56
C ASP A 322 5.77 35.88 9.83
N ASP A 323 5.42 36.99 9.17
CA ASP A 323 6.03 38.32 9.39
C ASP A 323 5.58 39.03 10.67
N PHE A 324 4.45 38.63 11.26
CA PHE A 324 3.93 39.27 12.49
C PHE A 324 4.59 38.78 13.79
N TYR A 325 5.39 37.70 13.73
CA TYR A 325 6.09 37.13 14.89
C TYR A 325 7.60 37.42 14.92
N GLN A 326 8.12 38.27 14.02
CA GLN A 326 9.55 38.60 13.94
C GLN A 326 9.95 40.03 14.37
N ASN A 327 9.07 40.80 15.04
CA ASN A 327 9.44 42.11 15.59
C ASN A 327 9.39 42.18 17.12
#